data_AF-A0AAU4RE31-F1
#
_entry.id   AF-A0AAU4RE31-F1
#
_cell.length_a   1.000
_cell.length_b   1.000
_cell.length_c   1.000
_cell.angle_alpha   90.00
_cell.angle_beta   90.00
_cell.angle_gamma   90.00
#
_symmetry.space_group_name_H-M   'P 1'
#
loop_
_entity.id
_entity.type
_entity.pdbx_description
1 polymer ?
#
loop_
_entity_poly.entity_id
_entity_poly.type
_entity_poly.pdbx_seq_one_letter_code
_entity_poly.pdbx_strand_id
1 'polypeptide(L)'
;MGGLTMTFRKWETRYFPAGELVEADEPIAGFDELEDRLLADHPRMRRILVRGRPGWPLHRYYLHWSDGTDLESLDRRVASGTATEADFAGAVIGEPLDITHPPCGADLRVVALDVVLPLFPDSTDRARVHSYRTECPVCGNPLTGNVLEFITPSLP
;
A
#
# COMPACT_ATOMS: atom_id res chain seq x y z
N MET A 1 7.03 -9.06 18.01
CA MET A 1 6.92 -9.17 16.54
C MET A 1 5.46 -8.98 16.15
N GLY A 2 5.12 -7.80 15.63
CA GLY A 2 3.81 -7.53 15.04
C GLY A 2 3.70 -8.04 13.60
N GLY A 3 2.46 -8.20 13.14
CA GLY A 3 2.13 -8.63 11.77
C GLY A 3 2.20 -10.14 11.54
N LEU A 4 1.52 -10.58 10.48
CA LEU A 4 1.40 -11.97 10.06
C LEU A 4 2.44 -12.27 8.96
N THR A 5 3.29 -13.27 9.18
CA THR A 5 4.34 -13.61 8.20
C THR A 5 3.74 -14.26 6.96
N MET A 6 4.13 -13.74 5.79
CA MET A 6 3.79 -14.26 4.48
C MET A 6 5.01 -14.31 3.57
N THR A 7 4.96 -15.17 2.57
CA THR A 7 5.98 -15.22 1.52
C THR A 7 5.34 -14.97 0.18
N PHE A 8 5.75 -13.89 -0.48
CA PHE A 8 5.40 -13.61 -1.87
C PHE A 8 6.62 -13.88 -2.74
N ARG A 9 6.55 -14.88 -3.61
CA ARG A 9 7.71 -15.36 -4.39
C ARG A 9 8.92 -15.71 -3.48
N LYS A 10 9.86 -14.78 -3.34
CA LYS A 10 11.09 -14.88 -2.53
C LYS A 10 11.13 -13.90 -1.36
N TRP A 11 10.09 -13.09 -1.21
CA TRP A 11 10.02 -11.98 -0.27
C TRP A 11 9.33 -12.43 1.01
N GLU A 12 10.09 -12.55 2.09
CA GLU A 12 9.48 -12.59 3.43
C GLU A 12 8.86 -11.23 3.71
N THR A 13 7.56 -11.25 3.99
CA THR A 13 6.72 -10.08 4.11
C THR A 13 5.95 -10.19 5.42
N ARG A 14 5.87 -9.11 6.19
CA ARG A 14 4.95 -9.04 7.33
C ARG A 14 3.70 -8.30 6.87
N TYR A 15 2.56 -8.96 6.97
CA TYR A 15 1.25 -8.45 6.60
C TYR A 15 0.53 -7.89 7.83
N PHE A 16 -0.09 -6.72 7.70
CA PHE A 16 -0.86 -6.08 8.76
C PHE A 16 -2.32 -5.92 8.31
N PRO A 17 -3.25 -6.67 8.93
CA PRO A 17 -4.70 -6.52 8.75
C PRO A 17 -5.20 -5.10 9.03
N ALA A 18 -6.47 -4.85 8.71
CA ALA A 18 -7.12 -3.60 9.10
C ALA A 18 -7.10 -3.39 10.63
N GLY A 19 -6.89 -2.15 11.05
CA GLY A 19 -6.95 -1.73 12.46
C GLY A 19 -5.77 -2.18 13.34
N GLU A 20 -4.98 -3.16 12.93
CA GLU A 20 -3.72 -3.47 13.59
C GLU A 20 -2.72 -2.35 13.36
N LEU A 21 -1.79 -2.06 14.28
CA LEU A 21 -0.72 -1.07 14.07
C LEU A 21 0.54 -1.74 13.52
N VAL A 22 1.31 -1.03 12.71
CA VAL A 22 2.61 -1.54 12.26
C VAL A 22 3.60 -1.46 13.42
N GLU A 23 4.10 -2.63 13.83
CA GLU A 23 5.14 -2.75 14.85
C GLU A 23 6.32 -3.59 14.33
N ALA A 24 7.54 -3.10 14.56
CA ALA A 24 8.77 -3.81 14.24
C ALA A 24 9.82 -3.61 15.33
N ASP A 25 10.61 -4.65 15.59
CA ASP A 25 11.72 -4.61 16.56
C ASP A 25 12.96 -3.86 16.02
N GLU A 26 12.87 -3.32 14.80
CA GLU A 26 13.92 -2.59 14.11
C GLU A 26 13.33 -1.37 13.37
N PRO A 27 14.16 -0.36 13.04
CA PRO A 27 13.68 0.82 12.32
C PRO A 27 13.09 0.49 10.95
N ILE A 28 11.95 1.14 10.65
CA ILE A 28 11.30 1.08 9.34
C ILE A 28 11.64 2.38 8.59
N ALA A 29 12.26 2.25 7.42
CA ALA A 29 12.63 3.37 6.58
C ALA A 29 11.39 4.13 6.08
N GLY A 30 11.38 5.45 6.24
CA GLY A 30 10.30 6.33 5.77
C GLY A 30 8.97 6.11 6.50
N PHE A 31 8.99 5.53 7.70
CA PHE A 31 7.78 5.27 8.47
C PHE A 31 7.32 6.51 9.24
N ASP A 32 6.07 6.89 8.98
CA ASP A 32 5.34 7.87 9.78
C ASP A 32 4.17 7.15 10.48
N GLU A 33 4.16 7.21 11.81
CA GLU A 33 3.19 6.52 12.66
C GLU A 33 1.78 7.14 12.55
N LEU A 34 1.69 8.46 12.35
CA LEU A 34 0.41 9.14 12.19
C LEU A 34 -0.23 8.74 10.86
N GLU A 35 0.54 8.70 9.78
CA GLU A 35 0.09 8.18 8.49
C GLU A 35 -0.34 6.71 8.57
N ASP A 36 0.41 5.88 9.30
CA ASP A 36 0.04 4.48 9.48
C ASP A 36 -1.32 4.35 10.16
N ARG A 37 -1.56 5.11 11.22
CA ARG A 37 -2.85 5.13 11.93
C ARG A 37 -3.99 5.61 11.04
N LEU A 38 -3.77 6.64 10.22
CA LEU A 38 -4.79 7.15 9.30
C LEU A 38 -5.20 6.10 8.26
N LEU A 39 -4.27 5.26 7.84
CA LEU A 39 -4.48 4.25 6.81
C LEU A 39 -4.76 2.84 7.37
N ALA A 40 -4.70 2.65 8.69
CA ALA A 40 -4.81 1.34 9.33
C ALA A 40 -6.14 0.66 8.99
N ASP A 41 -7.24 1.41 8.97
CA ASP A 41 -8.59 0.91 8.69
C ASP A 41 -9.03 1.13 7.23
N HIS A 42 -8.10 1.45 6.32
CA HIS A 42 -8.47 1.81 4.96
C HIS A 42 -9.15 0.62 4.24
N PRO A 43 -10.36 0.81 3.65
CA PRO A 43 -11.19 -0.30 3.17
C PRO A 43 -10.62 -1.02 1.95
N ARG A 44 -9.64 -0.41 1.26
CA ARG A 44 -9.01 -0.92 0.05
C ARG A 44 -7.52 -1.21 0.17
N MET A 45 -6.94 -1.04 1.37
CA MET A 45 -5.50 -1.16 1.55
C MET A 45 -5.12 -2.00 2.76
N ARG A 46 -3.95 -2.64 2.66
CA ARG A 46 -3.30 -3.35 3.77
C ARG A 46 -1.83 -3.00 3.79
N ARG A 47 -1.24 -2.92 4.97
CA ARG A 47 0.17 -2.54 5.11
C ARG A 47 1.03 -3.78 5.12
N ILE A 48 2.19 -3.67 4.49
CA ILE A 48 3.20 -4.72 4.52
C ILE A 48 4.56 -4.14 4.86
N LEU A 49 5.36 -4.92 5.58
CA LEU A 49 6.78 -4.67 5.73
C LEU A 49 7.57 -5.68 4.91
N VAL A 50 8.49 -5.17 4.10
CA VAL A 50 9.36 -5.99 3.25
C VAL A 50 10.81 -5.58 3.48
N ARG A 51 11.70 -6.56 3.54
CA ARG A 51 13.15 -6.34 3.49
C ARG A 51 13.69 -6.70 2.11
N GLY A 52 14.15 -5.69 1.37
CA GLY A 52 14.68 -5.87 0.01
C GLY A 52 15.93 -6.76 -0.07
N ARG A 53 16.80 -6.73 0.94
CA ARG A 53 18.03 -7.55 1.02
C ARG A 53 18.42 -7.77 2.48
N PRO A 54 19.11 -8.88 2.82
CA PRO A 54 19.69 -9.03 4.15
C PRO A 54 20.56 -7.82 4.53
N GLY A 55 20.34 -7.27 5.72
CA GLY A 55 21.05 -6.09 6.24
C GLY A 55 20.49 -4.73 5.80
N TRP A 56 19.48 -4.67 4.93
CA TRP A 56 18.77 -3.43 4.62
C TRP A 56 17.65 -3.17 5.63
N PRO A 57 17.26 -1.90 5.84
CA PRO A 57 16.12 -1.58 6.71
C PRO A 57 14.83 -2.20 6.17
N LEU A 58 13.84 -2.35 7.06
CA LEU A 58 12.48 -2.66 6.65
C LEU A 58 11.88 -1.46 5.93
N HIS A 59 11.13 -1.71 4.86
CA HIS A 59 10.36 -0.69 4.17
C HIS A 59 8.86 -0.99 4.33
N ARG A 60 8.08 0.06 4.57
CA ARG A 60 6.61 0.00 4.55
C ARG A 60 6.12 0.19 3.13
N TYR A 61 5.31 -0.75 2.67
CA TYR A 61 4.51 -0.63 1.46
C TYR A 61 3.05 -0.86 1.77
N TYR A 62 2.20 -0.51 0.81
CA TYR A 62 0.76 -0.77 0.85
C TYR A 62 0.41 -1.76 -0.25
N LEU A 63 -0.38 -2.77 0.08
CA LEU A 63 -1.14 -3.52 -0.91
C LEU A 63 -2.46 -2.77 -1.12
N HIS A 64 -2.83 -2.52 -2.36
CA HIS A 64 -4.04 -1.79 -2.71
C HIS A 64 -4.90 -2.57 -3.72
N TRP A 65 -6.20 -2.64 -3.48
CA TRP A 65 -7.19 -3.26 -4.35
C TRP A 65 -8.20 -2.24 -4.89
N SER A 66 -8.54 -2.31 -6.17
CA SER A 66 -9.62 -1.47 -6.75
C SER A 66 -10.82 -2.27 -7.25
N ASP A 67 -10.80 -3.60 -7.13
CA ASP A 67 -11.75 -4.53 -7.72
C ASP A 67 -12.91 -4.94 -6.79
N GLY A 68 -12.93 -4.43 -5.56
CA GLY A 68 -13.94 -4.77 -4.56
C GLY A 68 -13.68 -6.08 -3.82
N THR A 69 -12.44 -6.59 -3.84
CA THR A 69 -12.03 -7.74 -3.02
C THR A 69 -12.45 -7.58 -1.55
N ASP A 70 -13.03 -8.63 -0.97
CA ASP A 70 -13.36 -8.70 0.46
C ASP A 70 -12.08 -8.87 1.30
N LEU A 71 -11.55 -7.74 1.77
CA LEU A 71 -10.32 -7.71 2.54
C LEU A 71 -10.49 -8.24 3.98
N GLU A 72 -11.70 -8.24 4.55
CA GLU A 72 -11.91 -8.85 5.87
C GLU A 72 -11.82 -10.38 5.79
N SER A 73 -12.39 -10.96 4.74
CA SER A 73 -12.23 -12.39 4.45
C SER A 73 -10.78 -12.75 4.10
N LEU A 74 -10.05 -11.87 3.41
CA LEU A 74 -8.61 -12.03 3.20
C LEU A 74 -7.85 -12.01 4.54
N ASP A 75 -8.09 -11.01 5.39
CA ASP A 75 -7.45 -10.87 6.71
C ASP A 75 -7.63 -12.14 7.55
N ARG A 76 -8.85 -12.69 7.58
CA ARG A 76 -9.14 -13.96 8.26
C ARG A 76 -8.33 -15.13 7.71
N ARG A 77 -8.21 -15.25 6.39
CA ARG A 77 -7.43 -16.32 5.74
C ARG A 77 -5.93 -16.19 6.01
N VAL A 78 -5.42 -14.97 6.05
CA VAL A 78 -4.01 -14.72 6.42
C VAL A 78 -3.78 -15.10 7.88
N ALA A 79 -4.67 -14.66 8.78
CA ALA A 79 -4.59 -14.97 10.21
C ALA A 79 -4.68 -16.47 10.51
N SER A 80 -5.47 -17.24 9.75
CA SER A 80 -5.53 -18.70 9.87
C SER A 80 -4.39 -19.44 9.16
N GLY A 81 -3.50 -18.74 8.47
CA GLY A 81 -2.40 -19.34 7.70
C GLY A 81 -2.86 -20.13 6.47
N THR A 82 -4.07 -19.87 5.97
CA THR A 82 -4.65 -20.55 4.80
C THR A 82 -4.62 -19.71 3.53
N ALA A 83 -4.23 -18.43 3.63
CA ALA A 83 -4.07 -17.57 2.48
C ALA A 83 -2.93 -18.04 1.57
N THR A 84 -3.15 -17.90 0.27
CA THR A 84 -2.21 -18.19 -0.81
C THR A 84 -1.94 -16.91 -1.60
N GLU A 85 -0.91 -16.89 -2.46
CA GLU A 85 -0.64 -15.73 -3.33
C GLU A 85 -1.82 -15.39 -4.25
N ALA A 86 -2.64 -16.38 -4.63
CA ALA A 86 -3.82 -16.17 -5.47
C ALA A 86 -4.90 -15.33 -4.78
N ASP A 87 -4.98 -15.36 -3.45
CA ASP A 87 -5.92 -14.52 -2.68
C ASP A 87 -5.57 -13.02 -2.80
N PHE A 88 -4.39 -12.68 -3.34
CA PHE A 88 -3.92 -11.31 -3.55
C PHE A 88 -3.98 -10.86 -5.02
N ALA A 89 -4.66 -11.60 -5.92
CA ALA A 89 -4.60 -11.36 -7.37
C ALA A 89 -4.92 -9.90 -7.80
N GLY A 90 -5.83 -9.21 -7.12
CA GLY A 90 -6.21 -7.82 -7.40
C GLY A 90 -5.29 -6.75 -6.79
N ALA A 91 -4.27 -7.16 -6.02
CA ALA A 91 -3.40 -6.23 -5.30
C ALA A 91 -2.32 -5.65 -6.20
N VAL A 92 -2.13 -4.34 -6.13
CA VAL A 92 -0.91 -3.64 -6.57
C VAL A 92 -0.15 -3.11 -5.36
N ILE A 93 1.14 -2.81 -5.54
CA ILE A 93 1.96 -2.23 -4.48
C ILE A 93 1.93 -0.72 -4.59
N GLY A 94 1.72 -0.06 -3.46
CA GLY A 94 1.84 1.38 -3.30
C GLY A 94 2.97 1.76 -2.36
N GLU A 95 3.63 2.86 -2.66
CA GLU A 95 4.53 3.56 -1.75
C GLU A 95 3.99 4.96 -1.40
N PRO A 96 4.19 5.43 -0.15
CA PRO A 96 3.80 6.77 0.25
C PRO A 96 4.82 7.79 -0.27
N LEU A 97 4.35 8.86 -0.93
CA LEU A 97 5.20 9.91 -1.46
C LEU A 97 4.51 11.28 -1.49
N ASP A 98 5.33 12.33 -1.59
CA ASP A 98 4.88 13.71 -1.77
C ASP A 98 4.89 14.08 -3.26
N ILE A 99 3.77 14.60 -3.75
CA ILE A 99 3.68 15.20 -5.09
C ILE A 99 3.20 16.64 -4.99
N THR A 100 3.72 17.50 -5.85
CA THR A 100 3.12 18.82 -6.08
C THR A 100 2.24 18.75 -7.32
N HIS A 101 0.99 19.22 -7.23
CA HIS A 101 0.10 19.34 -8.38
C HIS A 101 0.31 20.69 -9.08
N PRO A 102 0.96 20.74 -10.25
CA PRO A 102 1.37 22.02 -10.84
C PRO A 102 0.22 23.00 -11.16
N PRO A 103 -0.97 22.55 -11.61
CA PRO A 103 -2.09 23.46 -11.90
C PRO A 103 -2.56 24.33 -10.74
N CYS A 104 -2.59 23.81 -9.51
CA CYS A 104 -3.02 24.58 -8.33
C CYS A 104 -1.91 24.82 -7.30
N GLY A 105 -0.73 24.23 -7.48
CA GLY A 105 0.40 24.33 -6.56
C GLY A 105 0.21 23.58 -5.25
N ALA A 106 -0.81 22.71 -5.13
CA ALA A 106 -1.05 21.95 -3.92
C ALA A 106 0.01 20.86 -3.74
N ASP A 107 0.58 20.77 -2.55
CA ASP A 107 1.39 19.63 -2.11
C ASP A 107 0.46 18.56 -1.55
N LEU A 108 0.55 17.35 -2.10
CA LEU A 108 -0.32 16.22 -1.81
C LEU A 108 0.52 15.06 -1.28
N ARG A 109 0.07 14.50 -0.17
CA ARG A 109 0.58 13.22 0.35
C ARG A 109 -0.26 12.07 -0.21
N VAL A 110 0.38 11.19 -0.98
CA VAL A 110 -0.31 10.10 -1.69
C VAL A 110 0.31 8.75 -1.45
N VAL A 111 -0.47 7.70 -1.65
CA VAL A 111 0.03 6.36 -1.98
C VAL A 111 0.03 6.25 -3.50
N ALA A 112 1.19 6.09 -4.12
CA ALA A 112 1.33 5.91 -5.56
C ALA A 112 1.86 4.51 -5.89
N LEU A 113 1.57 4.02 -7.09
CA LEU A 113 2.05 2.72 -7.56
C LEU A 113 3.59 2.63 -7.47
N ASP A 114 4.07 1.65 -6.71
CA ASP A 114 5.49 1.28 -6.71
C ASP A 114 5.75 0.31 -7.88
N VAL A 115 6.78 0.62 -8.67
CA VAL A 115 7.23 -0.20 -9.82
C VAL A 115 8.58 -0.88 -9.58
N VAL A 116 9.19 -0.65 -8.42
CA VAL A 116 10.55 -1.07 -8.09
C VAL A 116 10.56 -2.39 -7.34
N LEU A 117 9.55 -2.67 -6.51
CA LEU A 117 9.39 -3.91 -5.76
C LEU A 117 8.54 -4.92 -6.57
N PRO A 118 9.15 -5.93 -7.21
CA PRO A 118 8.41 -6.93 -7.98
C PRO A 118 7.84 -8.03 -7.07
N LEU A 119 6.92 -7.67 -6.16
CA LEU A 119 6.32 -8.62 -5.21
C LEU A 119 5.53 -9.72 -5.93
N PHE A 120 4.77 -9.34 -6.97
CA PHE A 120 3.98 -10.27 -7.78
C PHE A 120 4.62 -10.51 -9.16
N PRO A 121 4.52 -11.73 -9.72
CA PRO A 121 5.09 -12.04 -11.04
C PRO A 121 4.39 -11.30 -12.19
N ASP A 122 3.14 -10.92 -12.01
CA ASP A 122 2.23 -10.29 -12.96
C ASP A 122 1.97 -8.79 -12.65
N SER A 123 2.88 -8.14 -11.90
CA SER A 123 2.73 -6.76 -11.42
C SER A 123 2.36 -5.76 -12.54
N THR A 124 2.93 -5.91 -13.74
CA THR A 124 2.63 -5.03 -14.89
C THR A 124 1.18 -5.17 -15.36
N ASP A 125 0.64 -6.39 -15.43
CA ASP A 125 -0.71 -6.63 -15.91
C ASP A 125 -1.74 -6.15 -14.90
N ARG A 126 -1.48 -6.35 -13.61
CA ARG A 126 -2.29 -5.79 -12.52
C ARG A 126 -2.34 -4.26 -12.59
N ALA A 127 -1.17 -3.61 -12.73
CA ALA A 127 -1.08 -2.16 -12.82
C ALA A 127 -1.88 -1.57 -14.00
N ARG A 128 -2.00 -2.30 -15.12
CA ARG A 128 -2.74 -1.82 -16.31
C ARG A 128 -4.24 -1.76 -16.12
N VAL A 129 -4.81 -2.70 -15.37
CA VAL A 129 -6.27 -2.80 -15.16
C VAL A 129 -6.71 -2.16 -13.84
N HIS A 130 -5.75 -1.68 -13.05
CA HIS A 130 -5.99 -1.04 -11.77
C HIS A 130 -6.67 0.33 -11.93
N SER A 131 -7.53 0.69 -10.99
CA SER A 131 -8.14 2.02 -10.98
C SER A 131 -7.30 3.00 -10.16
N TYR A 132 -7.01 4.16 -10.75
CA TYR A 132 -6.21 5.22 -10.15
C TYR A 132 -7.05 6.48 -9.88
N ARG A 133 -6.58 7.34 -8.98
CA ARG A 133 -7.09 8.69 -8.82
C ARG A 133 -6.62 9.55 -9.99
N THR A 134 -7.58 10.10 -10.74
CA THR A 134 -7.31 10.88 -11.95
C THR A 134 -7.51 12.38 -11.76
N GLU A 135 -8.02 12.82 -10.61
CA GLU A 135 -8.37 14.22 -10.33
C GLU A 135 -7.76 14.68 -9.01
N CYS A 136 -7.29 15.93 -9.01
CA CYS A 136 -6.73 16.57 -7.82
C CYS A 136 -7.84 16.86 -6.81
N PRO A 137 -7.70 16.45 -5.53
CA PRO A 137 -8.76 16.60 -4.55
C PRO A 137 -8.94 18.07 -4.09
N VAL A 138 -8.05 18.98 -4.50
CA VAL A 138 -8.09 20.41 -4.17
C VAL A 138 -8.77 21.22 -5.27
N CYS A 139 -8.46 20.97 -6.55
CA CYS A 139 -8.96 21.81 -7.65
C CYS A 139 -9.77 21.06 -8.73
N GLY A 140 -9.91 19.73 -8.62
CA GLY A 140 -10.65 18.89 -9.59
C GLY A 140 -9.97 18.71 -10.95
N ASN A 141 -8.89 19.43 -11.24
CA ASN A 141 -8.15 19.27 -12.48
C ASN A 141 -7.46 17.89 -12.55
N PRO A 142 -7.19 17.38 -13.76
CA PRO A 142 -6.51 16.09 -13.94
C PRO A 142 -5.18 16.00 -13.17
N LEU A 143 -4.95 14.84 -12.56
CA LEU A 143 -3.67 14.42 -12.01
C LEU A 143 -2.89 13.62 -13.04
N THR A 144 -1.58 13.83 -13.03
CA THR A 144 -0.62 12.98 -13.74
C THR A 144 -0.01 11.98 -12.77
N GLY A 145 0.09 10.72 -13.17
CA GLY A 145 0.72 9.65 -12.37
C GLY A 145 -0.25 8.55 -11.94
N ASN A 146 0.30 7.51 -11.33
CA ASN A 146 -0.45 6.32 -10.90
C ASN A 146 -0.79 6.42 -9.41
N VAL A 147 -1.59 7.42 -9.04
CA VAL A 147 -2.01 7.64 -7.65
C VAL A 147 -3.08 6.61 -7.27
N LEU A 148 -2.83 5.86 -6.21
CA LEU A 148 -3.76 4.85 -5.69
C LEU A 148 -4.75 5.49 -4.70
N GLU A 149 -4.21 6.23 -3.72
CA GLU A 149 -5.00 6.91 -2.70
C GLU A 149 -4.34 8.22 -2.25
N PHE A 150 -5.14 9.12 -1.67
CA PHE A 150 -4.64 10.26 -0.91
C PHE A 150 -4.58 9.88 0.57
N ILE A 151 -3.45 10.13 1.23
CA ILE A 151 -3.29 9.85 2.68
C ILE A 151 -4.08 10.87 3.51
N THR A 152 -4.27 12.06 2.95
CA THR A 152 -5.08 13.15 3.50
C THR A 152 -6.06 13.66 2.44
N PRO A 153 -7.37 13.74 2.74
CA PRO A 153 -8.24 14.66 2.03
C PRO A 153 -8.02 16.11 2.48
N SER A 154 -8.20 17.03 1.53
CA SER A 154 -7.91 18.46 1.43
C SER A 154 -8.27 19.32 2.66
N LEU A 155 -7.42 20.29 3.00
CA LEU A 155 -7.84 21.48 3.77
C LEU A 155 -8.84 22.32 2.92
N PRO A 156 -9.79 23.02 3.57
CA PRO A 156 -11.15 23.32 3.07
C PRO A 156 -11.24 24.15 1.79
#